data_AF-A0A948UPY9-F1
#
_entry.id   AF-A0A948UPY9-F1
#
_cell.length_a   1.000
_cell.length_b   1.000
_cell.length_c   1.000
_cell.angle_alpha   90.00
_cell.angle_beta   90.00
_cell.angle_gamma   90.00
#
_symmetry.space_group_name_H-M   'P 1'
#
loop_
_entity.id
_entity.type
_entity.pdbx_description
1 polymer ?
#
loop_
_entity_poly.entity_id
_entity_poly.type
_entity_poly.pdbx_seq_one_letter_code
_entity_poly.pdbx_strand_id
1 'polypeptide(L)'
;MKKVLLILTTIVLSMLFMACSKVAFEKQPPKENAALVYVYVDTDSGVNMTSRVSLYKVGINGKKTEGYLKVGEYKAYDLKPGMLTISAYRGDLEEQKINLDLAAGKTYYLRVKSFADDFGKFEITRVNSSVAYEELQHTTLAGEYVKQDNIISELITPKEEAVAAPVVTQQVVYTKSKTEELQNAAALKQQGILTEEEFSKLKAEILSK
;
A
#
# COMPACT_ATOMS: atom_id res chain seq x y z
N MET A 1 15.48 -53.15 -7.96
CA MET A 1 15.76 -52.04 -8.89
C MET A 1 14.49 -51.29 -9.34
N LYS A 2 13.43 -51.96 -9.83
CA LYS A 2 12.17 -51.29 -10.25
C LYS A 2 11.49 -50.41 -9.18
N LYS A 3 11.51 -50.84 -7.91
CA LYS A 3 10.92 -50.07 -6.79
C LYS A 3 11.73 -48.81 -6.41
N VAL A 4 13.05 -48.83 -6.61
CA VAL A 4 13.92 -47.66 -6.35
C VAL A 4 13.76 -46.62 -7.46
N LEU A 5 13.63 -47.07 -8.72
CA LEU A 5 13.35 -46.20 -9.87
C LEU A 5 12.00 -45.47 -9.74
N LEU A 6 10.99 -46.12 -9.15
CA LEU A 6 9.65 -45.58 -8.95
C LEU A 6 9.59 -44.52 -7.83
N ILE A 7 10.42 -44.68 -6.79
CA ILE A 7 10.58 -43.69 -5.70
C ILE A 7 11.38 -42.47 -6.19
N LEU A 8 12.42 -42.69 -7.01
CA LEU A 8 13.21 -41.59 -7.56
C LEU A 8 12.38 -40.73 -8.54
N THR A 9 11.51 -41.35 -9.33
CA THR A 9 10.62 -40.64 -10.25
C THR A 9 9.52 -39.85 -9.54
N THR A 10 9.01 -40.32 -8.41
CA THR A 10 8.01 -39.57 -7.60
C THR A 10 8.64 -38.38 -6.87
N ILE A 11 9.89 -38.47 -6.42
CA ILE A 11 10.61 -37.35 -5.80
C ILE A 11 11.00 -36.28 -6.83
N VAL A 12 11.44 -36.68 -8.03
CA VAL A 12 11.75 -35.72 -9.11
C VAL A 12 10.48 -35.06 -9.65
N LEU A 13 9.34 -35.77 -9.69
CA LEU A 13 8.06 -35.22 -10.14
C LEU A 13 7.42 -34.26 -9.11
N SER A 14 7.63 -34.46 -7.81
CA SER A 14 7.15 -33.54 -6.78
C SER A 14 7.96 -32.25 -6.69
N MET A 15 9.24 -32.27 -7.08
CA MET A 15 10.08 -31.07 -7.19
C MET A 15 9.71 -30.18 -8.39
N LEU A 16 8.97 -30.70 -9.39
CA LEU A 16 8.55 -29.93 -10.57
C LEU A 16 7.33 -29.02 -10.31
N PHE A 17 6.65 -29.14 -9.16
CA PHE A 17 5.51 -28.28 -8.80
C PHE A 17 5.88 -27.12 -7.85
N MET A 18 7.16 -26.93 -7.52
CA MET A 18 7.64 -25.70 -6.85
C MET A 18 7.82 -24.54 -7.85
N ALA A 19 6.93 -24.43 -8.84
CA ALA A 19 6.86 -23.26 -9.69
C ALA A 19 6.31 -22.11 -8.84
N CYS A 20 7.15 -21.12 -8.60
CA CYS A 20 6.82 -19.92 -7.85
C CYS A 20 5.74 -19.11 -8.60
N SER A 21 4.46 -19.42 -8.38
CA SER A 21 3.35 -18.68 -8.95
C SER A 21 3.07 -17.44 -8.10
N LYS A 22 2.69 -16.34 -8.78
CA LYS A 22 2.22 -15.14 -8.09
C LYS A 22 0.88 -15.41 -7.41
N VAL A 23 0.64 -14.71 -6.31
CA VAL A 23 -0.62 -14.79 -5.57
C VAL A 23 -1.76 -14.25 -6.44
N ALA A 24 -2.84 -15.02 -6.61
CA ALA A 24 -4.01 -14.59 -7.37
C ALA A 24 -4.79 -13.48 -6.65
N PHE A 25 -5.73 -12.84 -7.35
CA PHE A 25 -6.64 -11.90 -6.71
C PHE A 25 -7.50 -12.56 -5.63
N GLU A 26 -7.47 -11.97 -4.43
CA GLU A 26 -8.33 -12.35 -3.33
C GLU A 26 -9.08 -11.11 -2.82
N LYS A 27 -10.40 -11.23 -2.73
CA LYS A 27 -11.25 -10.16 -2.23
C LYS A 27 -11.05 -10.01 -0.72
N GLN A 28 -10.71 -8.80 -0.30
CA GLN A 28 -10.50 -8.43 1.09
C GLN A 28 -11.70 -7.60 1.58
N PRO A 29 -12.18 -7.82 2.81
CA PRO A 29 -13.17 -6.94 3.42
C PRO A 29 -12.52 -5.60 3.82
N PRO A 30 -13.21 -4.45 3.65
CA PRO A 30 -12.71 -3.18 4.17
C PRO A 30 -12.72 -3.18 5.71
N LYS A 31 -11.73 -2.55 6.31
CA LYS A 31 -11.67 -2.35 7.77
C LYS A 31 -12.66 -1.28 8.23
N GLU A 32 -13.14 -1.36 9.47
CA GLU A 32 -14.13 -0.42 10.01
C GLU A 32 -13.62 1.03 10.05
N ASN A 33 -12.32 1.23 10.26
CA ASN A 33 -11.69 2.55 10.40
C ASN A 33 -10.87 2.97 9.17
N ALA A 34 -11.00 2.26 8.05
CA ALA A 34 -10.28 2.56 6.81
C ALA A 34 -11.16 2.37 5.58
N ALA A 35 -10.73 2.98 4.48
CA ALA A 35 -11.24 2.70 3.15
C ALA A 35 -10.26 1.75 2.44
N LEU A 36 -10.78 0.67 1.87
CA LEU A 36 -9.98 -0.24 1.06
C LEU A 36 -9.93 0.27 -0.39
N VAL A 37 -8.74 0.50 -0.93
CA VAL A 37 -8.57 0.95 -2.31
C VAL A 37 -7.76 -0.07 -3.08
N TYR A 38 -8.37 -0.66 -4.10
CA TYR A 38 -7.69 -1.47 -5.10
C TYR A 38 -7.21 -0.60 -6.24
N VAL A 39 -5.94 -0.73 -6.62
CA VAL A 39 -5.36 -0.15 -7.83
C VAL A 39 -4.80 -1.28 -8.67
N TYR A 40 -5.26 -1.42 -9.91
CA TYR A 40 -4.85 -2.51 -10.79
C TYR A 40 -4.60 -2.01 -12.22
N VAL A 41 -3.78 -2.75 -12.95
CA VAL A 41 -3.45 -2.45 -14.34
C VAL A 41 -4.18 -3.43 -15.25
N ASP A 42 -5.07 -2.89 -16.08
CA ASP A 42 -5.88 -3.66 -17.04
C ASP A 42 -4.98 -4.46 -18.01
N THR A 43 -5.42 -5.68 -18.35
CA THR A 43 -4.72 -6.62 -19.24
C THR A 43 -5.09 -6.47 -20.70
N ASP A 44 -5.97 -5.53 -21.06
CA ASP A 44 -6.52 -5.40 -22.41
C ASP A 44 -5.46 -5.37 -23.53
N SER A 45 -5.79 -6.10 -24.59
CA SER A 45 -5.04 -6.44 -25.81
C SER A 45 -4.48 -5.28 -26.63
N GLY A 46 -4.86 -4.05 -26.29
CA GLY A 46 -4.34 -2.85 -26.93
C GLY A 46 -2.97 -2.42 -26.43
N VAL A 47 -2.40 -2.99 -25.36
CA VAL A 47 -1.14 -2.46 -24.80
C VAL A 47 0.07 -2.93 -25.63
N ASN A 48 0.80 -1.99 -26.23
CA ASN A 48 2.11 -2.27 -26.81
C ASN A 48 3.09 -2.57 -25.66
N MET A 49 3.54 -3.82 -25.53
CA MET A 49 4.41 -4.28 -24.43
C MET A 49 5.86 -3.81 -24.60
N THR A 50 6.09 -2.54 -24.93
CA THR A 50 7.43 -1.97 -24.90
C THR A 50 7.89 -1.77 -23.45
N SER A 51 9.20 -1.76 -23.21
CA SER A 51 9.79 -1.66 -21.86
C SER A 51 9.42 -0.36 -21.12
N ARG A 52 8.87 0.64 -21.80
CA ARG A 52 8.42 1.92 -21.22
C ARG A 52 7.01 1.89 -20.65
N VAL A 53 6.15 0.96 -21.09
CA VAL A 53 4.68 1.03 -20.90
C VAL A 53 4.17 0.03 -19.84
N SER A 54 5.07 -0.73 -19.23
CA SER A 54 4.70 -1.89 -18.40
C SER A 54 4.92 -1.73 -16.89
N LEU A 55 5.43 -0.59 -16.43
CA LEU A 55 5.69 -0.35 -15.00
C LEU A 55 4.97 0.91 -14.51
N TYR A 56 4.12 0.71 -13.51
CA TYR A 56 3.36 1.76 -12.86
C TYR A 56 3.76 1.84 -11.38
N LYS A 57 3.81 3.05 -10.83
CA LYS A 57 3.92 3.25 -9.38
C LYS A 57 2.67 3.99 -8.91
N VAL A 58 2.17 3.65 -7.73
CA VAL A 58 1.04 4.38 -7.13
C VAL A 58 1.60 5.48 -6.25
N GLY A 59 0.92 6.62 -6.20
CA GLY A 59 1.16 7.65 -5.20
C GLY A 59 -0.11 7.98 -4.44
N ILE A 60 0.06 8.36 -3.19
CA ILE A 60 -1.03 8.80 -2.30
C ILE A 60 -0.62 10.18 -1.76
N ASN A 61 -1.44 11.20 -2.02
CA ASN A 61 -1.16 12.60 -1.67
C ASN A 61 0.23 13.07 -2.11
N GLY A 62 0.62 12.72 -3.34
CA GLY A 62 1.92 13.10 -3.92
C GLY A 62 3.11 12.27 -3.45
N LYS A 63 2.93 11.32 -2.52
CA LYS A 63 4.00 10.41 -2.08
C LYS A 63 3.91 9.08 -2.80
N LYS A 64 4.97 8.68 -3.50
CA LYS A 64 5.07 7.39 -4.20
C LYS A 64 5.13 6.24 -3.20
N THR A 65 4.32 5.21 -3.41
CA THR A 65 4.32 3.98 -2.61
C THR A 65 5.43 3.02 -3.08
N GLU A 66 5.81 2.09 -2.22
CA GLU A 66 6.82 1.08 -2.58
C GLU A 66 6.36 0.11 -3.66
N GLY A 67 7.33 -0.37 -4.44
CA GLY A 67 7.16 -1.35 -5.52
C GLY A 67 6.42 -0.82 -6.74
N TYR A 68 6.47 -1.59 -7.83
CA TYR A 68 5.75 -1.31 -9.06
C TYR A 68 4.51 -2.20 -9.21
N LEU A 69 3.64 -1.81 -10.13
CA LEU A 69 2.54 -2.57 -10.70
C LEU A 69 2.88 -2.84 -12.17
N LYS A 70 2.77 -4.10 -12.58
CA LYS A 70 2.80 -4.49 -14.00
C LYS A 70 1.40 -4.67 -14.54
N VAL A 71 1.29 -4.76 -15.86
CA VAL A 71 0.05 -5.20 -16.53
C VAL A 71 -0.42 -6.52 -15.92
N GLY A 72 -1.70 -6.61 -15.56
CA GLY A 72 -2.28 -7.78 -14.89
C GLY A 72 -1.90 -7.91 -13.42
N GLU A 73 -1.38 -6.86 -12.80
CA GLU A 73 -1.16 -6.82 -11.35
C GLU A 73 -2.11 -5.85 -10.65
N TYR A 74 -2.34 -6.11 -9.35
CA TYR A 74 -3.05 -5.21 -8.46
C TYR A 74 -2.31 -4.98 -7.14
N LYS A 75 -2.65 -3.88 -6.48
CA LYS A 75 -2.32 -3.56 -5.08
C LYS A 75 -3.57 -3.13 -4.34
N ALA A 76 -3.61 -3.45 -3.06
CA ALA A 76 -4.66 -3.05 -2.14
C ALA A 76 -4.07 -2.14 -1.06
N TYR A 77 -4.79 -1.08 -0.71
CA TYR A 77 -4.37 -0.11 0.29
C TYR A 77 -5.49 0.13 1.30
N ASP A 78 -5.19 0.00 2.58
CA ASP A 78 -6.05 0.49 3.66
C ASP A 78 -5.73 1.96 3.93
N LEU A 79 -6.60 2.86 3.48
CA LEU A 79 -6.39 4.30 3.55
C LEU A 79 -7.30 4.95 4.59
N LYS A 80 -6.81 6.02 5.22
CA LYS A 80 -7.64 6.82 6.12
C LYS A 80 -8.82 7.43 5.36
N PRO A 81 -10.03 7.48 5.94
CA PRO A 81 -11.15 8.21 5.35
C PRO A 81 -10.82 9.70 5.16
N GLY A 82 -11.45 10.31 4.16
CA GLY A 82 -11.31 11.72 3.80
C GLY A 82 -10.92 11.93 2.34
N MET A 83 -10.73 13.20 1.99
CA MET A 83 -10.30 13.62 0.65
C MET A 83 -8.81 13.31 0.44
N LEU A 84 -8.52 12.55 -0.62
CA LEU A 84 -7.17 12.10 -0.98
C LEU A 84 -6.96 12.20 -2.49
N THR A 85 -5.72 12.43 -2.89
CA THR A 85 -5.30 12.32 -4.30
C THR A 85 -4.55 11.01 -4.49
N ILE A 86 -5.05 10.16 -5.39
CA ILE A 86 -4.35 8.96 -5.84
C ILE A 86 -3.74 9.23 -7.21
N SER A 87 -2.44 8.99 -7.34
CA SER A 87 -1.70 9.11 -8.59
C SER A 87 -1.23 7.74 -9.06
N ALA A 88 -1.15 7.56 -10.37
CA ALA A 88 -0.37 6.50 -11.01
C ALA A 88 0.75 7.16 -11.81
N TYR A 89 1.94 6.56 -11.78
CA TYR A 89 3.13 7.03 -12.48
C TYR A 89 3.61 5.96 -13.46
N ARG A 90 3.61 6.24 -14.76
CA ARG A 90 4.15 5.34 -15.78
C ARG A 90 5.64 5.64 -15.97
N GLY A 91 6.49 4.64 -15.76
CA GLY A 91 7.94 4.76 -15.89
C GLY A 91 8.58 5.83 -14.98
N ASP A 92 7.92 6.19 -13.86
CA ASP A 92 8.31 7.29 -12.95
C ASP A 92 8.34 8.71 -13.55
N LEU A 93 7.94 8.88 -14.82
CA LEU A 93 8.01 10.15 -15.56
C LEU A 93 6.63 10.78 -15.77
N GLU A 94 5.66 9.98 -16.20
CA GLU A 94 4.32 10.46 -16.53
C GLU A 94 3.36 10.21 -15.37
N GLU A 95 2.64 11.23 -14.94
CA GLU A 95 1.66 11.12 -13.84
C GLU A 95 0.24 11.30 -14.37
N GLN A 96 -0.68 10.47 -13.86
CA GLN A 96 -2.12 10.70 -13.90
C GLN A 96 -2.66 10.61 -12.48
N LYS A 97 -3.69 11.41 -12.17
CA LYS A 97 -4.23 11.49 -10.81
C LYS A 97 -5.74 11.60 -10.79
N ILE A 98 -6.31 11.12 -9.69
CA ILE A 98 -7.73 11.20 -9.38
C ILE A 98 -7.89 11.60 -7.92
N ASN A 99 -8.83 12.51 -7.64
CA ASN A 99 -9.24 12.85 -6.29
C ASN A 99 -10.40 11.96 -5.87
N LEU A 100 -10.34 11.44 -4.65
CA LEU A 100 -11.36 10.57 -4.08
C LEU A 100 -11.75 11.06 -2.70
N ASP A 101 -13.05 11.03 -2.43
CA ASP A 101 -13.59 11.16 -1.09
C ASP A 101 -13.82 9.76 -0.51
N LEU A 102 -12.95 9.36 0.41
CA LEU A 102 -12.94 8.02 0.99
C LEU A 102 -13.77 7.97 2.28
N ALA A 103 -14.64 6.98 2.39
CA ALA A 103 -15.40 6.69 3.59
C ALA A 103 -14.93 5.38 4.25
N ALA A 104 -14.98 5.35 5.58
CA ALA A 104 -14.62 4.17 6.36
C ALA A 104 -15.55 2.97 6.04
N GLY A 105 -15.01 1.76 6.04
CA GLY A 105 -15.77 0.54 5.71
C GLY A 105 -16.21 0.44 4.25
N LYS A 106 -15.67 1.28 3.35
CA LYS A 106 -15.97 1.24 1.91
C LYS A 106 -14.78 0.77 1.10
N THR A 107 -15.09 0.18 -0.06
CA THR A 107 -14.10 -0.27 -1.03
C THR A 107 -14.19 0.53 -2.32
N TYR A 108 -13.05 0.90 -2.87
CA TYR A 108 -12.90 1.67 -4.08
C TYR A 108 -11.97 0.94 -5.05
N TYR A 109 -12.24 1.08 -6.35
CA TYR A 109 -11.51 0.38 -7.40
C TYR A 109 -11.03 1.39 -8.43
N LEU A 110 -9.72 1.39 -8.65
CA LEU A 110 -9.04 2.23 -9.62
C LEU A 110 -8.39 1.37 -10.68
N ARG A 111 -8.81 1.57 -11.92
CA ARG A 111 -8.23 0.94 -13.09
C ARG A 111 -7.20 1.86 -13.71
N VAL A 112 -6.01 1.32 -13.93
CA VAL A 112 -4.97 1.93 -14.76
C VAL A 112 -5.00 1.25 -16.12
N LYS A 113 -5.15 2.03 -17.18
CA LYS A 113 -5.18 1.51 -18.56
C LYS A 113 -4.22 2.31 -19.43
N SER A 114 -3.38 1.59 -20.17
CA SER A 114 -2.58 2.15 -21.25
C SER A 114 -3.21 1.85 -22.60
N PHE A 115 -2.90 2.69 -23.57
CA PHE A 115 -3.37 2.56 -24.95
C PHE A 115 -2.22 2.09 -25.86
N ALA A 116 -2.57 1.54 -27.03
CA ALA A 116 -1.62 0.99 -28.00
C ALA A 116 -0.62 1.98 -28.56
N ASP A 117 -0.99 3.25 -28.54
CA ASP A 117 -0.14 4.32 -29.00
C ASP A 117 0.93 4.63 -27.94
N ASP A 118 2.19 4.48 -28.31
CA ASP A 118 3.35 4.83 -27.48
C ASP A 118 3.35 6.32 -27.08
N PHE A 119 2.57 7.16 -27.76
CA PHE A 119 2.36 8.57 -27.45
C PHE A 119 1.06 8.85 -26.68
N GLY A 120 0.19 7.84 -26.53
CA GLY A 120 -1.06 7.94 -25.77
C GLY A 120 -0.78 8.08 -24.28
N LYS A 121 -1.34 9.11 -23.65
CA LYS A 121 -1.38 9.21 -22.18
C LYS A 121 -2.17 8.01 -21.66
N PHE A 122 -1.62 7.29 -20.69
CA PHE A 122 -2.40 6.30 -19.93
C PHE A 122 -3.47 7.01 -19.09
N GLU A 123 -4.42 6.26 -18.56
CA GLU A 123 -5.47 6.78 -17.68
C GLU A 123 -5.48 6.05 -16.33
N ILE A 124 -5.93 6.77 -15.29
CA ILE A 124 -6.38 6.21 -14.03
C ILE A 124 -7.85 6.60 -13.84
N THR A 125 -8.72 5.61 -13.66
CA THR A 125 -10.17 5.83 -13.60
C THR A 125 -10.77 5.08 -12.42
N ARG A 126 -11.79 5.66 -11.81
CA ARG A 126 -12.63 4.93 -10.85
C ARG A 126 -13.63 4.09 -11.61
N VAL A 127 -13.72 2.81 -11.26
CA VAL A 127 -14.72 1.90 -11.80
C VAL A 127 -15.67 1.44 -10.70
N ASN A 128 -16.85 0.96 -11.10
CA ASN A 128 -17.78 0.34 -10.16
C ASN A 128 -17.31 -1.06 -9.76
N SER A 129 -17.86 -1.61 -8.69
CA SER A 129 -17.43 -2.90 -8.15
C SER A 129 -17.67 -4.07 -9.09
N SER A 130 -18.76 -4.08 -9.86
CA SER A 130 -19.08 -5.20 -10.78
C SER A 130 -18.01 -5.34 -11.85
N VAL A 131 -17.68 -4.23 -12.52
CA VAL A 131 -16.64 -4.18 -13.55
C VAL A 131 -15.28 -4.53 -12.94
N ALA A 132 -14.96 -3.94 -11.79
CA ALA A 132 -13.68 -4.21 -11.13
C ALA A 132 -13.50 -5.69 -10.79
N TYR A 133 -14.54 -6.38 -10.31
CA TYR A 133 -14.43 -7.80 -9.96
C TYR A 133 -14.24 -8.71 -11.17
N GLU A 134 -14.85 -8.40 -12.30
CA GLU A 134 -14.62 -9.14 -13.54
C GLU A 134 -13.16 -8.98 -14.00
N GLU A 135 -12.64 -7.75 -13.98
CA GLU A 135 -11.27 -7.46 -14.41
C GLU A 135 -10.22 -8.01 -13.41
N LEU A 136 -10.43 -7.82 -12.10
CA LEU A 136 -9.49 -8.24 -11.05
C LEU A 136 -9.31 -9.76 -10.95
N GLN A 137 -10.31 -10.56 -11.34
CA GLN A 137 -10.18 -12.03 -11.38
C GLN A 137 -9.02 -12.52 -12.26
N HIS A 138 -8.61 -11.70 -13.24
CA HIS A 138 -7.50 -12.00 -14.13
C HIS A 138 -6.17 -11.38 -13.68
N THR A 139 -6.13 -10.81 -12.47
CA THR A 139 -4.94 -10.12 -11.94
C THR A 139 -4.25 -10.92 -10.83
N THR A 140 -2.98 -10.59 -10.60
CA THR A 140 -2.16 -11.16 -9.52
C THR A 140 -1.63 -10.05 -8.60
N LEU A 141 -1.37 -10.38 -7.34
CA LEU A 141 -0.85 -9.42 -6.39
C LEU A 141 0.55 -8.95 -6.83
N ALA A 142 0.76 -7.63 -6.81
CA ALA A 142 2.03 -7.05 -7.19
C ALA A 142 3.13 -7.39 -6.18
N GLY A 143 4.33 -7.71 -6.67
CA GLY A 143 5.52 -7.90 -5.84
C GLY A 143 5.60 -9.22 -5.04
N GLU A 144 4.49 -9.92 -4.80
CA GLU A 144 4.51 -11.16 -4.03
C GLU A 144 4.70 -12.42 -4.91
N TYR A 145 5.88 -13.01 -4.76
CA TYR A 145 6.12 -14.44 -4.89
C TYR A 145 5.92 -15.09 -3.51
N VAL A 146 5.43 -16.35 -3.44
CA VAL A 146 5.15 -17.04 -2.16
C VAL A 146 6.35 -16.95 -1.19
N LYS A 147 6.17 -16.08 -0.19
CA LYS A 147 6.97 -15.64 0.98
C LYS A 147 8.45 -16.06 1.13
N GLN A 148 9.25 -15.03 1.40
CA GLN A 148 10.11 -14.98 2.59
C GLN A 148 9.95 -13.61 3.28
N ASP A 149 9.81 -13.67 4.60
CA ASP A 149 9.38 -12.59 5.49
C ASP A 149 10.11 -11.27 5.27
N ASN A 150 9.36 -10.20 4.98
CA ASN A 150 9.84 -8.83 5.13
C ASN A 150 8.72 -7.95 5.68
N ILE A 151 9.01 -7.43 6.87
CA ILE A 151 8.19 -6.54 7.67
C ILE A 151 8.38 -5.12 7.11
N ILE A 152 7.34 -4.53 6.54
CA ILE A 152 7.24 -3.07 6.38
C ILE A 152 5.83 -2.65 6.81
N SER A 153 5.68 -2.42 8.11
CA SER A 153 4.46 -1.92 8.74
C SER A 153 4.75 -0.56 9.36
N GLU A 154 4.78 0.51 8.56
CA GLU A 154 4.84 1.88 9.11
C GLU A 154 3.85 2.88 8.48
N LEU A 155 2.99 2.43 7.57
CA LEU A 155 1.93 3.28 6.98
C LEU A 155 0.52 2.68 7.05
N ILE A 156 0.36 1.54 7.70
CA ILE A 156 -0.92 0.83 7.88
C ILE A 156 -1.20 0.79 9.40
N THR A 157 -2.41 1.18 9.82
CA THR A 157 -2.80 1.29 11.24
C THR A 157 -2.40 0.06 12.07
N PRO A 158 -1.84 0.24 13.29
CA PRO A 158 -1.40 -0.88 14.12
C PRO A 158 -2.61 -1.72 14.57
N LYS A 159 -2.42 -3.04 14.55
CA LYS A 159 -3.31 -4.02 15.13
C LYS A 159 -3.02 -4.13 16.64
N GLU A 160 -4.03 -3.88 17.46
CA GLU A 160 -4.09 -4.22 18.89
C GLU A 160 -4.08 -5.77 19.01
N GLU A 161 -3.25 -6.42 19.83
CA GLU A 161 -3.38 -6.53 21.29
C GLU A 161 -2.17 -7.26 21.94
N ALA A 162 -2.08 -7.07 23.27
CA ALA A 162 -1.62 -8.00 24.32
C ALA A 162 -0.12 -8.09 24.69
N VAL A 163 0.24 -7.22 25.65
CA VAL A 163 1.09 -7.39 26.86
C VAL A 163 2.03 -8.60 26.94
N ALA A 164 3.34 -8.35 26.90
CA ALA A 164 4.35 -8.89 27.83
C ALA A 164 5.68 -8.10 27.73
N ALA A 165 6.09 -7.47 28.82
CA ALA A 165 7.43 -6.89 29.04
C ALA A 165 8.48 -8.03 29.25
N PRO A 166 9.83 -7.82 29.21
CA PRO A 166 10.57 -6.57 29.47
C PRO A 166 11.76 -6.21 28.52
N VAL A 167 12.09 -4.90 28.48
CA VAL A 167 13.43 -4.25 28.40
C VAL A 167 14.32 -4.62 27.18
N VAL A 168 14.74 -3.71 26.29
CA VAL A 168 15.77 -2.65 26.47
C VAL A 168 15.50 -1.50 25.49
N THR A 169 15.49 -0.27 25.99
CA THR A 169 15.41 0.98 25.23
C THR A 169 16.73 1.29 24.52
N GLN A 170 16.67 1.58 23.22
CA GLN A 170 17.61 2.49 22.57
C GLN A 170 16.84 3.68 22.00
N GLN A 171 17.08 4.83 22.61
CA GLN A 171 16.53 6.14 22.23
C GLN A 171 17.24 6.64 20.96
N VAL A 172 16.48 6.97 19.92
CA VAL A 172 16.96 7.87 18.86
C VAL A 172 16.54 9.27 19.25
N VAL A 173 17.53 10.08 19.65
CA VAL A 173 17.36 11.48 20.02
C VAL A 173 17.10 12.30 18.74
N TYR A 174 15.86 12.75 18.55
CA TYR A 174 15.54 13.84 17.64
C TYR A 174 15.55 15.14 18.44
N THR A 175 16.55 15.99 18.24
CA THR A 175 16.57 17.35 18.80
C THR A 175 15.61 18.24 18.00
N LYS A 176 14.33 18.22 18.35
CA LYS A 176 13.39 19.26 17.91
C LYS A 176 13.73 20.56 18.64
N SER A 177 13.60 21.69 17.95
CA SER A 177 13.82 23.01 18.54
C SER A 177 12.77 23.27 19.61
N LYS A 178 13.17 23.77 20.79
CA LYS A 178 12.25 24.13 21.90
C LYS A 178 11.08 25.01 21.43
N THR A 179 11.33 25.85 20.44
CA THR A 179 10.32 26.74 19.84
C THR A 179 9.23 25.96 19.11
N GLU A 180 9.58 24.91 18.37
CA GLU A 180 8.61 24.05 17.67
C GLU A 180 7.82 23.19 18.64
N GLU A 181 8.44 22.72 19.72
CA GLU A 181 7.75 21.96 20.77
C GLU A 181 6.73 22.84 21.52
N LEU A 182 7.09 24.10 21.81
CA LEU A 182 6.17 25.05 22.43
C LEU A 182 5.01 25.46 21.51
N GLN A 183 5.25 25.62 20.21
CA GLN A 183 4.19 25.93 19.24
C GLN A 183 3.18 24.78 19.12
N ASN A 184 3.67 23.53 19.07
CA ASN A 184 2.80 22.36 19.05
C ASN A 184 1.99 22.22 20.36
N ALA A 185 2.62 22.44 21.52
CA ALA A 185 1.92 22.42 22.80
C ALA A 185 0.82 23.52 22.86
N ALA A 186 1.08 24.71 22.32
CA ALA A 186 0.10 25.80 22.29
C ALA A 186 -1.09 25.48 21.36
N ALA A 187 -0.82 24.84 20.21
CA ALA A 187 -1.87 24.38 19.30
C ALA A 187 -2.77 23.32 19.94
N LEU A 188 -2.20 22.36 20.68
CA LEU A 188 -2.95 21.33 21.40
C LEU A 188 -3.84 21.92 22.52
N LYS A 189 -3.36 22.94 23.22
CA LYS A 189 -4.19 23.70 24.19
C LYS A 189 -5.35 24.43 23.52
N GLN A 190 -5.11 25.12 22.39
CA GLN A 190 -6.16 25.82 21.64
C GLN A 190 -7.23 24.85 21.11
N GLN A 191 -6.84 23.62 20.80
CA GLN A 191 -7.73 22.53 20.38
C GLN A 191 -8.48 21.88 21.56
N GLY A 192 -8.25 22.33 22.80
CA GLY A 192 -8.88 21.78 24.00
C GLY A 192 -8.37 20.37 24.38
N ILE A 193 -7.28 19.93 23.76
CA ILE A 193 -6.67 18.60 23.99
C ILE A 193 -5.81 18.61 25.25
N LEU A 194 -5.22 19.77 25.59
CA LEU A 194 -4.50 19.98 26.84
C LEU A 194 -5.25 20.96 27.72
N THR A 195 -5.37 20.62 29.00
CA THR A 195 -5.79 21.59 30.03
C THR A 195 -4.70 22.63 30.29
N GLU A 196 -5.06 23.75 30.91
CA GLU A 196 -4.10 24.82 31.27
C GLU A 196 -2.95 24.29 32.16
N GLU A 197 -3.28 23.40 33.09
CA GLU A 197 -2.32 22.84 34.04
C GLU A 197 -1.34 21.87 33.35
N GLU A 198 -1.83 21.05 32.42
CA GLU A 198 -1.01 20.14 31.62
C GLU A 198 -0.13 20.89 30.63
N PHE A 199 -0.66 21.94 30.00
CA PHE A 199 0.11 22.82 29.14
C PHE A 199 1.22 23.54 29.91
N SER A 200 0.94 24.05 31.11
CA SER A 200 1.94 24.74 31.93
C SER A 200 3.07 23.81 32.40
N LYS A 201 2.76 22.56 32.77
CA LYS A 201 3.77 21.54 33.10
C LYS A 201 4.64 21.20 31.90
N LEU A 202 4.02 20.96 30.74
CA LEU A 202 4.71 20.61 29.51
C LEU A 202 5.61 21.75 29.01
N LYS A 203 5.15 23.00 29.11
CA LYS A 203 5.96 24.19 28.79
C LYS A 203 7.20 24.31 29.67
N ALA A 204 7.08 24.04 30.98
CA ALA A 204 8.21 24.08 31.90
C ALA A 204 9.24 22.99 31.59
N GLU A 205 8.80 21.78 31.22
CA GLU A 205 9.64 20.66 30.84
C GLU A 205 10.38 20.89 29.51
N ILE A 206 9.73 21.49 28.52
CA ILE A 206 10.37 21.84 27.24
C ILE A 206 11.44 22.92 27.44
N LEU A 207 11.20 23.89 28.32
CA LEU A 207 12.15 24.96 28.58
C LEU A 207 13.36 24.50 29.40
N SER A 208 13.20 23.47 30.24
CA SER A 208 14.26 22.92 31.10
C SER A 208 15.15 21.85 30.47
N LYS A 209 14.73 21.26 29.34
CA LYS A 209 15.60 20.43 28.47
C LYS A 209 16.75 21.22 27.85
#